data_AF-A0A7Y0AJQ7-F1
#
_entry.id   AF-A0A7Y0AJQ7-F1
#
_cell.length_a   1.000
_cell.length_b   1.000
_cell.length_c   1.000
_cell.angle_alpha   90.00
_cell.angle_beta   90.00
_cell.angle_gamma   90.00
#
_symmetry.space_group_name_H-M   'P 1'
#
loop_
_entity.id
_entity.type
_entity.pdbx_description
1 polymer ?
#
loop_
_entity_poly.entity_id
_entity_poly.type
_entity_poly.pdbx_seq_one_letter_code
_entity_poly.pdbx_strand_id
1 'polypeptide(L)'
;MDCHKIVKNLKYKDFIKVSYQGNWFDAGAAIYAKEIKANIFLLFVILKDIKIENIQALIAHFDSFSSIGLKEPEQIMFYLSIKDKDDLHYFEKYLKISDN
;
A
#
# COMPACT_ATOMS: atom_id res chain seq x y z
N MET A 1 1.27 -4.44 15.30
CA MET A 1 1.99 -4.27 14.03
C MET A 1 3.14 -3.30 14.29
N ASP A 2 4.26 -3.40 13.59
CA ASP A 2 5.29 -2.37 13.62
C ASP A 2 5.30 -1.68 12.24
N CYS A 3 4.37 -0.74 12.04
CA CYS A 3 4.31 0.03 10.81
C CYS A 3 5.62 0.77 10.50
N HIS A 4 6.44 1.10 11.50
CA HIS A 4 7.73 1.75 11.25
C HIS A 4 8.70 0.81 10.54
N LYS A 5 8.70 -0.48 10.90
CA LYS A 5 9.49 -1.51 10.22
C LYS A 5 8.98 -1.76 8.80
N ILE A 6 7.67 -1.79 8.60
CA ILE A 6 7.05 -1.96 7.27
C ILE A 6 7.37 -0.76 6.37
N VAL A 7 7.17 0.47 6.85
CA VAL A 7 7.52 1.69 6.12
C VAL A 7 8.99 1.73 5.74
N LYS A 8 9.89 1.34 6.66
CA LYS A 8 11.32 1.23 6.36
C LYS A 8 11.55 0.23 5.22
N ASN A 9 10.98 -0.97 5.30
CA ASN A 9 11.11 -1.99 4.25
C ASN A 9 10.56 -1.51 2.89
N LEU A 10 9.42 -0.81 2.88
CA LEU A 10 8.85 -0.25 1.65
C LEU A 10 9.79 0.76 1.00
N LYS A 11 10.38 1.68 1.79
CA LYS A 11 11.38 2.63 1.29
C LYS A 11 12.61 1.95 0.69
N TYR A 12 13.03 0.80 1.24
CA TYR A 12 14.15 0.03 0.70
C TYR A 12 13.81 -0.77 -0.57
N LYS A 13 12.53 -0.97 -0.90
CA LYS A 13 12.09 -1.77 -2.06
C LYS A 13 11.60 -0.90 -3.24
N ASP A 14 12.12 0.32 -3.37
CA ASP A 14 11.78 1.31 -4.42
C ASP A 14 10.32 1.80 -4.40
N PHE A 15 9.64 1.71 -3.25
CA PHE A 15 8.33 2.35 -3.14
C PHE A 15 8.48 3.85 -2.95
N ILE A 16 7.74 4.61 -3.76
CA ILE A 16 7.68 6.06 -3.67
C ILE A 16 6.48 6.44 -2.81
N LYS A 17 6.69 7.32 -1.84
CA LYS A 17 5.61 7.87 -1.03
C LYS A 17 4.83 8.87 -1.87
N VAL A 18 3.52 8.68 -1.98
CA VAL A 18 2.62 9.56 -2.73
C VAL A 18 1.89 10.47 -1.75
N SER A 19 1.79 11.76 -2.09
CA SER A 19 0.97 12.72 -1.36
C SER A 19 -0.50 12.44 -1.64
N TYR A 20 -1.27 12.20 -0.58
CA TYR A 20 -2.71 12.08 -0.68
C TYR A 20 -3.37 13.46 -0.73
N GLN A 21 -4.12 13.76 -1.79
CA GLN A 21 -4.85 15.03 -1.97
C GLN A 21 -6.29 14.84 -2.46
N GLY A 22 -6.72 13.61 -2.75
CA GLY A 22 -8.07 13.25 -3.19
C GLY A 22 -9.00 12.85 -2.04
N ASN A 23 -10.07 12.12 -2.38
CA ASN A 23 -11.10 11.62 -1.45
C ASN A 23 -11.19 10.08 -1.37
N TRP A 24 -10.29 9.36 -2.05
CA TRP A 24 -10.34 7.90 -2.16
C TRP A 24 -9.90 7.14 -0.88
N PHE A 25 -9.07 7.74 -0.03
CA PHE A 25 -8.61 7.16 1.24
C PHE A 25 -8.93 8.07 2.45
N ASP A 26 -8.81 7.55 3.67
CA ASP A 26 -9.06 8.38 4.85
C ASP A 26 -8.02 9.50 5.00
N ALA A 27 -8.46 10.64 5.56
CA ALA A 27 -7.59 11.78 5.81
C ALA A 27 -6.42 11.37 6.73
N GLY A 28 -5.19 11.54 6.24
CA GLY A 28 -3.98 11.14 6.96
C GLY A 28 -3.42 9.77 6.58
N ALA A 29 -4.01 9.09 5.59
CA ALA A 29 -3.43 7.90 4.99
C ALA A 29 -2.05 8.19 4.36
N ALA A 30 -1.09 7.28 4.59
CA ALA A 30 0.19 7.31 3.90
C ALA A 30 0.19 6.27 2.78
N ILE A 31 0.34 6.74 1.54
CA ILE A 31 0.32 5.89 0.34
C ILE A 31 1.76 5.68 -0.14
N TYR A 32 2.13 4.44 -0.41
CA TYR A 32 3.41 4.06 -1.00
C TYR A 32 3.12 3.27 -2.28
N ALA A 33 3.67 3.70 -3.40
CA ALA A 33 3.40 3.13 -4.71
C ALA A 33 4.68 2.64 -5.38
N LYS A 34 4.58 1.50 -6.06
CA LYS A 34 5.61 0.99 -6.97
C LYS A 34 4.94 0.56 -8.26
N GLU A 35 5.43 1.05 -9.39
CA GLU A 35 4.96 0.55 -10.68
C GLU A 35 5.47 -0.87 -10.88
N ILE A 36 4.57 -1.77 -11.29
CA ILE A 36 4.91 -3.16 -11.59
C ILE A 36 4.78 -3.46 -13.08
N LYS A 37 3.89 -2.77 -13.81
CA LYS A 37 3.74 -2.93 -15.26
C LYS A 37 2.79 -1.87 -15.86
N ALA A 38 3.26 -1.07 -16.82
CA ALA A 38 2.40 -0.24 -17.70
C ALA A 38 1.22 0.44 -16.97
N ASN A 39 1.53 1.33 -16.02
CA ASN A 39 0.58 2.01 -15.15
C ASN A 39 -0.27 1.12 -14.22
N ILE A 40 0.12 -0.14 -14.04
CA ILE A 40 -0.32 -0.98 -12.94
C ILE A 40 0.66 -0.79 -11.79
N PHE A 41 0.11 -0.41 -10.64
CA PHE A 41 0.87 -0.10 -9.44
C PHE A 41 0.51 -1.06 -8.31
N LEU A 42 1.54 -1.49 -7.59
CA LEU A 42 1.41 -2.08 -6.27
C LEU A 42 1.41 -0.94 -5.24
N LEU A 43 0.31 -0.82 -4.50
CA LEU A 43 0.08 0.21 -3.50
C LEU A 43 0.08 -0.40 -2.10
N PHE A 44 0.72 0.29 -1.17
CA PHE A 44 0.53 0.10 0.27
C PHE A 44 -0.04 1.38 0.87
N VAL A 45 -1.21 1.26 1.48
CA VAL A 45 -1.93 2.36 2.11
C VAL A 45 -1.95 2.09 3.60
N ILE A 46 -1.36 2.98 4.37
CA ILE A 46 -1.32 2.88 5.83
C ILE A 46 -2.32 3.89 6.37
N LEU A 47 -3.45 3.38 6.85
CA LEU A 47 -4.50 4.18 7.47
C LEU A 47 -4.13 4.43 8.94
N LYS A 48 -4.26 5.67 9.37
CA LYS A 48 -3.90 6.08 10.73
C LYS A 48 -5.16 6.03 11.60
N ASP A 49 -5.44 4.88 12.21
CA ASP A 49 -6.52 4.74 13.19
C ASP A 49 -5.96 4.53 14.60
N ILE A 50 -6.69 5.04 15.61
CA ILE A 50 -6.24 5.28 16.99
C ILE A 50 -6.13 3.96 17.78
N LYS A 51 -6.69 2.86 17.26
CA LYS A 51 -6.79 1.58 17.98
C LYS A 51 -6.04 0.44 17.30
N ILE A 52 -5.96 0.42 15.97
CA ILE A 52 -5.30 -0.64 15.21
C ILE A 52 -4.72 -0.02 13.94
N GLU A 53 -3.42 -0.21 13.71
CA GLU A 53 -2.81 0.14 12.43
C GLU A 53 -3.45 -0.74 11.34
N ASN A 54 -4.01 -0.14 10.30
CA ASN A 54 -4.65 -0.87 9.20
C ASN A 54 -3.87 -0.60 7.92
N ILE A 55 -3.31 -1.67 7.34
CA ILE A 55 -2.57 -1.60 6.08
C ILE A 55 -3.42 -2.23 4.99
N GLN A 56 -3.59 -1.52 3.88
CA GLN A 56 -4.17 -2.07 2.67
C GLN A 56 -3.07 -2.25 1.62
N ALA A 57 -3.05 -3.40 0.97
CA ALA A 57 -2.22 -3.67 -0.18
C ALA A 57 -3.12 -3.81 -1.41
N LEU A 58 -2.85 -3.05 -2.46
CA LEU A 58 -3.63 -3.07 -3.70
C LEU A 58 -2.75 -3.29 -4.91
N ILE A 59 -3.24 -4.02 -5.91
CA ILE A 59 -2.74 -3.92 -7.28
C ILE A 59 -3.84 -3.23 -8.08
N ALA A 60 -3.53 -2.08 -8.65
CA ALA A 60 -4.51 -1.27 -9.36
C ALA A 60 -3.91 -0.55 -10.56
N HIS A 61 -4.73 -0.38 -11.59
CA HIS A 61 -4.41 0.36 -12.80
C HIS A 61 -4.84 1.82 -12.64
N PHE A 62 -3.93 2.73 -12.99
CA PHE A 62 -4.17 4.17 -13.00
C PHE A 62 -3.78 4.73 -14.36
N ASP A 63 -4.22 5.93 -14.70
CA ASP A 63 -3.78 6.60 -15.92
C ASP A 63 -2.28 6.93 -15.87
N SER A 64 -1.77 7.25 -14.67
CA SER A 64 -0.38 7.63 -14.42
C SER A 64 -0.03 7.59 -12.94
N PHE A 65 1.26 7.56 -12.62
CA PHE A 65 1.74 7.67 -11.23
C PHE A 65 1.20 8.91 -10.52
N SER A 66 1.14 10.06 -11.21
CA SER A 66 0.62 11.32 -10.65
C SER A 66 -0.86 11.29 -10.27
N SER A 67 -1.64 10.36 -10.84
CA SER A 67 -3.06 10.25 -10.52
C SER A 67 -3.34 9.49 -9.22
N ILE A 68 -2.34 8.75 -8.72
CA ILE A 68 -2.43 8.02 -7.45
C ILE A 68 -2.64 9.02 -6.32
N GLY A 69 -3.67 8.80 -5.50
CA GLY A 69 -4.00 9.67 -4.38
C GLY A 69 -4.71 10.97 -4.77
N LEU A 70 -4.99 11.22 -6.06
CA LEU A 70 -5.88 12.29 -6.53
C LEU A 70 -7.28 11.76 -6.84
N LYS A 71 -7.36 10.61 -7.52
CA LYS A 71 -8.60 9.97 -7.93
C LYS A 71 -8.54 8.46 -7.71
N GLU A 72 -9.69 7.82 -7.84
CA GLU A 72 -9.79 6.36 -7.82
C GLU A 72 -9.09 5.74 -9.04
N PRO A 73 -8.56 4.51 -8.92
CA PRO A 73 -7.99 3.78 -10.04
C PRO A 73 -9.05 3.46 -11.09
N GLU A 74 -8.63 3.31 -12.34
CA GLU A 74 -9.50 2.80 -13.40
C GLU A 74 -9.93 1.35 -13.13
N GLN A 75 -9.05 0.57 -12.50
CA GLN A 75 -9.32 -0.82 -12.15
C GLN A 75 -8.55 -1.26 -10.92
N ILE A 76 -9.21 -2.00 -10.03
CA ILE A 76 -8.56 -2.74 -8.93
C ILE A 76 -8.48 -4.22 -9.34
N MET A 77 -7.26 -4.76 -9.39
CA MET A 77 -6.98 -6.15 -9.74
C MET A 77 -6.79 -7.02 -8.51
N PHE A 78 -6.31 -6.44 -7.41
CA PHE A 78 -6.11 -7.13 -6.14
C PHE A 78 -6.31 -6.17 -4.98
N TYR A 79 -6.89 -6.67 -3.89
CA TYR A 79 -7.05 -5.93 -2.64
C TYR A 79 -6.89 -6.87 -1.44
N LEU A 80 -6.00 -6.51 -0.52
CA LEU A 80 -5.81 -7.16 0.76
C LEU A 80 -5.86 -6.11 1.86
N SER A 81 -6.63 -6.37 2.91
CA SER A 81 -6.65 -5.54 4.12
C SER A 81 -6.03 -6.34 5.26
N ILE A 82 -4.99 -5.79 5.87
CA ILE A 82 -4.26 -6.34 7.00
C ILE A 82 -4.75 -5.59 8.23
N LYS A 83 -5.65 -6.21 8.99
CA LYS A 83 -6.35 -5.55 10.10
C LYS A 83 -5.87 -6.01 11.47
N ASP A 84 -5.17 -7.13 11.56
CA ASP A 84 -4.66 -7.63 12.84
C ASP A 84 -3.24 -8.22 12.73
N LYS A 85 -2.71 -8.70 13.87
CA LYS A 85 -1.36 -9.27 13.95
C LYS A 85 -1.23 -10.59 13.19
N ASP A 86 -2.32 -11.35 13.07
CA ASP A 86 -2.28 -12.66 12.43
C ASP A 86 -2.24 -12.47 10.91
N ASP A 87 -3.04 -11.55 10.36
CA ASP A 87 -2.97 -11.11 8.97
C ASP A 87 -1.56 -10.63 8.60
N LEU A 88 -0.94 -9.84 9.49
CA LEU A 88 0.42 -9.35 9.28
C LEU A 88 1.44 -10.49 9.28
N HIS A 89 1.29 -11.47 10.17
CA HIS A 89 2.19 -12.62 10.23
C HIS A 89 2.17 -13.40 8.92
N TYR A 90 0.98 -13.63 8.34
CA TYR A 90 0.84 -14.26 7.04
C TYR A 90 1.47 -13.42 5.91
N PHE A 91 1.26 -12.10 5.95
CA PHE A 91 1.83 -11.18 4.98
C PHE A 91 3.37 -11.14 5.04
N GLU A 92 3.97 -11.04 6.23
CA GLU A 92 5.42 -11.10 6.40
C GLU A 92 6.00 -12.44 5.95
N LYS A 93 5.30 -13.55 6.24
CA LYS A 93 5.70 -14.88 5.77
C LYS A 93 5.70 -14.94 4.25
N TYR A 94 4.66 -14.42 3.60
CA TYR A 94 4.60 -14.31 2.14
C TYR A 94 5.76 -13.49 1.56
N LEU A 95 6.05 -12.32 2.14
CA LEU A 95 7.16 -11.46 1.70
C LEU A 95 8.56 -12.05 1.90
N LYS A 96 8.73 -12.98 2.85
CA LYS A 96 10.01 -13.69 3.08
C LYS A 96 10.19 -14.90 2.18
N ILE A 97 9.13 -15.41 1.56
CA ILE A 97 9.20 -16.58 0.67
C ILE A 97 9.78 -16.20 -0.72
N SER A 98 9.84 -14.92 -1.08
CA SER A 98 10.37 -14.45 -2.38
C SER A 98 11.90 -14.46 -2.53
N ASP A 99 12.65 -14.99 -1.56
CA ASP A 99 14.13 -15.08 -1.63
C ASP A 99 14.64 -16.39 -2.25
N ASN A 100 13.91 -16.98 -3.20
CA ASN A 100 14.33 -18.16 -3.96
C ASN A 100 14.43 -17.88 -5.46
#